data_AF-A0A1C5M0B6-F1
#
_entry.id   AF-A0A1C5M0B6-F1
#
_cell.length_a   1.000
_cell.length_b   1.000
_cell.length_c   1.000
_cell.angle_alpha   90.00
_cell.angle_beta   90.00
_cell.angle_gamma   90.00
#
_symmetry.space_group_name_H-M   'P 1'
#
loop_
_entity.id
_entity.type
_entity.pdbx_description
1 polymer ?
#
loop_
_entity_poly.entity_id
_entity_poly.type
_entity_poly.pdbx_seq_one_letter_code
_entity_poly.pdbx_strand_id
1 'polypeptide(L)'
;MKNFEKFEKEIIELTNTKVIFGVLETGGIPCKCNNMECCNCLLGELANRLNLSCNNARILWLYQEYKEHIKLSRLEFELLKHFKNQGVYYFAKDKDDTCVAFYMNKPNRSSEMWIPSTGNWYTMFAFKNCFQFVKWEDKEPYKIQDILDNCEVVEDENNK
;
A
#
# COMPACT_ATOMS: atom_id res chain seq x y z
N MET A 1 5.49 -11.86 12.80
CA MET A 1 6.80 -11.16 12.86
C MET A 1 6.50 -9.78 13.35
N LYS A 2 7.21 -9.29 14.35
CA LYS A 2 6.99 -7.94 14.90
C LYS A 2 7.70 -6.91 14.04
N ASN A 3 7.25 -5.66 14.10
CA ASN A 3 7.87 -4.56 13.34
C ASN A 3 9.37 -4.40 13.65
N PHE A 4 9.80 -4.62 14.89
CA PHE A 4 11.24 -4.53 15.23
C PHE A 4 12.08 -5.61 14.53
N GLU A 5 11.51 -6.81 14.30
CA GLU A 5 12.19 -7.89 13.58
C GLU A 5 12.24 -7.58 12.08
N LYS A 6 11.16 -7.00 11.54
CA LYS A 6 11.08 -6.63 10.12
C LYS A 6 12.07 -5.55 9.73
N PHE A 7 12.16 -4.51 10.57
CA PHE A 7 12.84 -3.26 10.25
C PHE A 7 14.12 -3.03 11.07
N GLU A 8 14.74 -4.11 11.56
CA GLU A 8 15.91 -4.05 12.44
C GLU A 8 17.02 -3.15 11.87
N LYS A 9 17.35 -3.35 10.58
CA LYS A 9 18.44 -2.61 9.91
C LYS A 9 18.12 -1.12 9.79
N GLU A 10 16.93 -0.79 9.31
CA GLU A 10 16.46 0.58 9.10
C GLU A 10 16.41 1.34 10.44
N ILE A 11 15.95 0.70 11.50
CA ILE A 11 15.92 1.28 12.85
C ILE A 11 17.35 1.52 13.37
N ILE A 12 18.27 0.56 13.20
CA ILE A 12 19.68 0.71 13.60
C ILE A 12 20.35 1.86 12.83
N GLU A 13 20.17 1.91 11.51
CA GLU A 13 20.73 2.96 10.66
C GLU A 13 20.23 4.35 11.08
N LEU A 14 18.92 4.52 11.31
CA LEU A 14 18.34 5.78 11.76
C LEU A 14 18.86 6.18 13.15
N THR A 15 18.93 5.25 14.10
CA THR A 15 19.34 5.54 15.48
C THR A 15 20.83 5.83 15.63
N ASN A 16 21.69 5.23 14.80
CA ASN A 16 23.13 5.52 14.76
C ASN A 16 23.43 6.99 14.40
N THR A 17 22.51 7.68 13.72
CA THR A 17 22.66 9.11 13.41
C THR A 17 22.30 10.04 14.58
N LYS A 18 22.04 9.49 15.78
CA LYS A 18 21.52 10.21 16.98
C LYS A 18 20.16 10.88 16.75
N VAL A 19 19.39 10.39 15.77
CA VAL A 19 18.05 10.87 15.47
C VAL A 19 17.03 9.82 15.89
N ILE A 20 15.91 10.26 16.45
CA ILE A 20 14.79 9.39 16.77
C ILE A 20 14.04 9.07 15.46
N PHE A 21 13.58 7.84 15.28
CA PHE A 21 12.80 7.49 14.09
C PHE A 21 11.32 7.89 14.22
N GLY A 22 10.73 8.23 13.08
CA GLY A 22 9.30 8.33 12.82
C GLY A 22 8.83 7.08 12.06
N VAL A 23 7.53 6.98 11.77
CA VAL A 23 7.00 5.93 10.90
C VAL A 23 6.03 6.57 9.92
N LEU A 24 6.26 6.41 8.62
CA LEU A 24 5.37 6.95 7.58
C LEU A 24 3.99 6.29 7.65
N GLU A 25 2.94 7.10 7.48
CA GLU A 25 1.55 6.61 7.36
C GLU A 25 1.39 5.61 6.21
N THR A 26 1.96 5.94 5.06
CA THR A 26 2.01 5.05 3.91
C THR A 26 3.04 3.94 4.13
N GLY A 27 2.58 2.70 4.20
CA GLY A 27 3.44 1.51 4.25
C GLY A 27 4.13 1.24 5.59
N GLY A 28 3.89 2.05 6.63
CA GLY A 28 4.43 1.78 7.97
C GLY A 28 5.96 1.73 8.04
N ILE A 29 6.64 2.53 7.23
CA ILE A 29 8.10 2.44 7.03
C ILE A 29 8.80 3.37 8.04
N PRO A 30 9.85 2.91 8.75
CA PRO A 30 10.69 3.79 9.56
C PRO A 30 11.29 4.92 8.74
N CYS A 31 11.20 6.14 9.26
CA CYS A 31 11.76 7.33 8.62
C CYS A 31 12.44 8.23 9.64
N LYS A 32 13.14 9.27 9.19
CA LYS A 32 13.72 10.27 10.08
C LYS A 32 12.60 11.10 10.72
N CYS A 33 12.56 11.19 12.06
CA CYS A 33 11.64 12.11 12.72
C CYS A 33 12.18 13.54 12.66
N ASN A 34 11.48 14.42 11.95
CA ASN A 34 11.87 15.84 11.82
C ASN A 34 11.28 16.74 12.91
N ASN A 35 10.46 16.20 13.83
CA ASN A 35 9.79 16.91 14.95
C ASN A 35 8.89 18.12 14.58
N MET A 36 8.93 18.62 13.33
CA MET A 36 8.21 19.82 12.90
C MET A 36 6.94 19.53 12.07
N GLU A 37 6.88 18.41 11.35
CA GLU A 37 5.73 18.03 10.51
C GLU A 37 5.27 16.60 10.83
N CYS A 38 4.35 16.47 11.79
CA CYS A 38 3.82 15.17 12.25
C CYS A 38 2.62 14.66 11.44
N CYS A 39 2.15 15.42 10.44
CA CYS A 39 0.93 15.14 9.67
C CYS A 39 0.99 13.84 8.85
N ASN A 40 2.17 13.27 8.63
CA ASN A 40 2.36 12.04 7.85
C ASN A 40 3.05 10.92 8.66
N CYS A 41 2.85 10.90 9.99
CA CYS A 41 3.52 9.96 10.90
C CYS A 41 2.52 9.10 11.70
N LEU A 42 2.56 7.77 11.52
CA LEU A 42 1.70 6.81 12.27
C LEU A 42 1.87 6.94 13.78
N LEU A 43 3.06 7.28 14.25
CA LEU A 43 3.32 7.42 15.68
C LEU A 43 2.59 8.62 16.28
N GLY A 44 2.43 9.71 15.52
CA GLY A 44 1.68 10.88 15.96
C GLY A 44 0.19 10.56 16.10
N GLU A 45 -0.38 9.87 15.11
CA GLU A 45 -1.76 9.38 15.16
C GLU A 45 -1.98 8.41 16.33
N LEU A 46 -1.09 7.41 16.48
CA LEU A 46 -1.16 6.42 17.56
C LEU A 46 -1.04 7.07 18.95
N ALA A 47 -0.11 8.01 19.10
CA ALA A 47 0.08 8.79 20.32
C ALA A 47 -1.18 9.58 20.69
N ASN A 48 -1.76 10.30 19.73
CA ASN A 48 -2.99 11.07 19.94
C ASN A 48 -4.17 10.16 20.29
N ARG A 49 -4.36 9.05 19.56
CA ARG A 49 -5.46 8.10 19.76
C ARG A 49 -5.42 7.43 21.14
N LEU A 50 -4.22 7.16 21.66
CA LEU A 50 -4.02 6.47 22.93
C LEU A 50 -3.68 7.40 24.10
N ASN A 51 -3.63 8.72 23.86
CA ASN A 51 -3.17 9.72 24.83
C ASN A 51 -1.79 9.39 25.42
N LEU A 52 -0.83 9.08 24.53
CA LEU A 52 0.53 8.68 24.86
C LEU A 52 1.57 9.66 24.29
N SER A 53 2.80 9.61 24.81
CA SER A 53 3.93 10.25 24.13
C SER A 53 4.35 9.46 22.88
N CYS A 54 5.01 10.12 21.93
CA CYS A 54 5.58 9.42 20.77
C CYS A 54 6.59 8.33 21.15
N ASN A 55 7.28 8.46 22.30
CA ASN A 55 8.18 7.41 22.78
C ASN A 55 7.42 6.14 23.17
N ASN A 56 6.29 6.28 23.87
CA ASN A 56 5.44 5.14 24.20
C ASN A 56 4.79 4.55 22.93
N ALA A 57 4.34 5.40 22.00
CA ALA A 57 3.81 4.96 20.71
C ALA A 57 4.85 4.16 19.89
N ARG A 58 6.14 4.54 19.92
CA ARG A 58 7.23 3.77 19.27
C ARG A 58 7.36 2.38 19.84
N ILE A 59 7.41 2.25 21.17
CA ILE A 59 7.51 0.95 21.82
C ILE A 59 6.31 0.08 21.42
N LEU A 60 5.09 0.62 21.47
CA LEU A 60 3.91 -0.11 21.02
C LEU A 60 4.00 -0.54 19.57
N TRP A 61 4.40 0.35 18.66
CA TRP A 61 4.55 0.03 17.24
C TRP A 61 5.60 -1.05 17.00
N LEU A 62 6.75 -1.01 17.68
CA LEU A 62 7.80 -2.03 17.56
C LEU A 62 7.31 -3.44 17.88
N TYR A 63 6.40 -3.56 18.85
CA TYR A 63 5.84 -4.85 19.30
C TYR A 63 4.52 -5.23 18.62
N GLN A 64 3.99 -4.41 17.72
CA GLN A 64 2.86 -4.79 16.87
C GLN A 64 3.29 -5.85 15.85
N GLU A 65 2.35 -6.73 15.50
CA GLU A 65 2.54 -7.64 14.37
C GLU A 65 2.69 -6.83 13.09
N TYR A 66 3.76 -7.12 12.35
CA TYR A 66 4.01 -6.59 11.03
C TYR A 66 2.91 -7.05 10.08
N LYS A 67 2.33 -6.10 9.37
CA LYS A 67 1.39 -6.37 8.28
C LYS A 67 2.15 -6.23 6.99
N GLU A 68 2.06 -7.24 6.14
CA GLU A 68 2.69 -7.18 4.83
C GLU A 68 1.96 -6.16 3.96
N HIS A 69 2.72 -5.15 3.51
CA HIS A 69 2.23 -4.09 2.65
C HIS A 69 2.37 -4.48 1.18
N ILE A 70 1.42 -4.03 0.37
CA ILE A 70 1.47 -4.22 -1.08
C ILE A 70 2.44 -3.19 -1.65
N LYS A 71 3.50 -3.66 -2.29
CA LYS A 71 4.46 -2.78 -2.94
C LYS A 71 3.89 -2.26 -4.25
N LEU A 72 3.87 -0.95 -4.40
CA LEU A 72 3.50 -0.25 -5.62
C LEU A 72 4.66 0.65 -6.06
N SER A 73 4.95 0.65 -7.35
CA SER A 73 5.69 1.75 -7.98
C SER A 73 4.90 3.06 -7.85
N ARG A 74 5.60 4.20 -8.01
CA ARG A 74 4.93 5.50 -8.05
C ARG A 74 3.85 5.58 -9.12
N LEU A 75 4.11 4.99 -10.29
CA LEU A 75 3.15 4.94 -11.40
C LEU A 75 1.88 4.18 -11.01
N GLU A 76 2.02 2.98 -10.44
CA GLU A 76 0.87 2.16 -10.01
C GLU A 76 0.03 2.89 -8.95
N PHE A 77 0.69 3.53 -7.98
CA PHE A 77 0.00 4.31 -6.95
C PHE A 77 -0.83 5.46 -7.54
N GLU A 78 -0.26 6.25 -8.46
CA GLU A 78 -0.96 7.36 -9.09
C GLU A 78 -2.10 6.88 -10.02
N LEU A 79 -1.92 5.74 -10.71
CA LEU A 79 -2.97 5.12 -11.51
C LEU A 79 -4.16 4.70 -10.62
N LEU A 80 -3.91 4.02 -9.50
CA LEU A 80 -4.97 3.64 -8.57
C LEU A 80 -5.74 4.86 -8.02
N LYS A 81 -5.02 5.93 -7.65
CA LYS A 81 -5.64 7.19 -7.24
C LYS A 81 -6.50 7.80 -8.36
N HIS A 82 -5.99 7.83 -9.58
CA HIS A 82 -6.70 8.37 -10.73
C HIS A 82 -8.01 7.61 -10.97
N PHE A 83 -7.96 6.28 -11.06
CA PHE A 83 -9.15 5.45 -11.28
C PHE A 83 -10.18 5.61 -10.17
N LYS A 84 -9.73 5.62 -8.91
CA LYS A 84 -10.62 5.85 -7.76
C LYS A 84 -11.38 7.17 -7.87
N ASN A 85 -10.71 8.24 -8.29
CA ASN A 85 -11.34 9.55 -8.48
C ASN A 85 -12.36 9.56 -9.65
N GLN A 86 -12.26 8.60 -10.58
CA GLN A 86 -13.22 8.39 -11.67
C GLN A 86 -14.37 7.43 -11.30
N GLY A 87 -14.49 7.01 -10.04
CA GLY A 87 -15.54 6.10 -9.59
C GLY A 87 -15.28 4.62 -9.94
N VAL A 88 -14.03 4.27 -10.22
CA VAL A 88 -13.59 2.88 -10.34
C VAL A 88 -13.11 2.40 -8.98
N TYR A 89 -13.61 1.27 -8.50
CA TYR A 89 -13.34 0.81 -7.13
C TYR A 89 -12.68 -0.56 -7.06
N TYR A 90 -12.72 -1.35 -8.13
CA TYR A 90 -12.20 -2.71 -8.15
C TYR A 90 -11.29 -2.95 -9.35
N PHE A 91 -10.37 -3.90 -9.22
CA PHE A 91 -9.56 -4.37 -10.32
C PHE A 91 -9.18 -5.85 -10.13
N ALA A 92 -9.02 -6.54 -11.25
CA ALA A 92 -8.69 -7.96 -11.27
C ALA A 92 -7.97 -8.31 -12.57
N LYS A 93 -7.42 -9.52 -12.63
CA LYS A 93 -6.76 -10.07 -13.81
C LYS A 93 -7.51 -11.31 -14.27
N ASP A 94 -7.78 -11.40 -15.56
CA ASP A 94 -8.43 -12.56 -16.18
C ASP A 94 -7.43 -13.71 -16.39
N LYS A 95 -7.92 -14.92 -16.65
CA LYS A 95 -7.13 -16.16 -16.70
C LYS A 95 -6.02 -16.12 -17.75
N ASP A 96 -6.37 -15.63 -18.93
CA ASP A 96 -5.47 -15.59 -20.10
C ASP A 96 -5.04 -14.16 -20.45
N ASP A 97 -5.45 -13.17 -19.65
CA ASP A 97 -5.18 -11.77 -19.97
C ASP A 97 -3.78 -11.35 -19.51
N THR A 98 -3.13 -10.59 -20.38
CA THR A 98 -1.85 -9.93 -20.11
C THR A 98 -2.03 -8.64 -19.33
N CYS A 99 -3.25 -8.08 -19.26
CA CYS A 99 -3.52 -6.81 -18.61
C CYS A 99 -4.51 -6.91 -17.43
N VAL A 100 -4.57 -5.83 -16.65
CA VAL A 100 -5.49 -5.70 -15.51
C VAL A 100 -6.73 -4.94 -15.96
N ALA A 101 -7.89 -5.47 -15.57
CA ALA A 101 -9.19 -4.87 -15.80
C ALA A 101 -9.68 -4.14 -14.54
N PHE A 102 -10.36 -3.02 -14.75
CA PHE A 102 -10.80 -2.07 -13.74
C PHE A 102 -12.31 -1.89 -13.81
N TYR A 103 -12.98 -1.93 -12.66
CA TYR A 103 -14.43 -2.02 -12.56
C TYR A 103 -14.98 -0.96 -11.58
N MET A 104 -16.10 -0.34 -11.98
CA MET A 104 -16.85 0.56 -11.11
C MET A 104 -17.52 -0.21 -9.96
N ASN A 105 -18.09 -1.38 -10.24
CA ASN A 105 -18.72 -2.24 -9.24
C ASN A 105 -17.94 -3.54 -9.09
N LYS A 106 -18.13 -4.24 -7.95
CA LYS A 106 -17.49 -5.53 -7.73
C LYS A 106 -17.85 -6.49 -8.89
N PRO A 107 -16.88 -7.01 -9.65
CA PRO A 107 -17.14 -7.95 -10.74
C PRO A 107 -17.48 -9.34 -10.19
N ASN A 108 -18.13 -10.15 -11.04
CA ASN A 108 -18.41 -11.56 -10.79
C ASN A 108 -17.36 -12.43 -11.48
N ARG A 109 -16.90 -13.48 -10.82
CA ARG A 109 -15.94 -14.42 -11.41
C ARG A 109 -16.64 -15.44 -12.29
N SER A 110 -16.16 -15.63 -13.52
CA SER A 110 -16.54 -16.73 -14.42
C SER A 110 -15.44 -17.79 -14.49
N SER A 111 -15.56 -18.76 -15.41
CA SER A 111 -14.54 -19.78 -15.63
C SER A 111 -13.22 -19.23 -16.20
N GLU A 112 -13.27 -18.08 -16.88
CA GLU A 112 -12.14 -17.55 -17.66
C GLU A 112 -11.86 -16.06 -17.38
N MET A 113 -12.86 -15.31 -16.91
CA MET A 113 -12.72 -13.86 -16.75
C MET A 113 -13.59 -13.29 -15.62
N TRP A 114 -13.32 -12.04 -15.26
CA TRP A 114 -14.12 -11.23 -14.36
C TRP A 114 -15.14 -10.41 -15.16
N ILE A 115 -16.42 -10.68 -14.90
CA ILE A 115 -17.54 -10.08 -15.61
C ILE A 115 -18.06 -8.89 -14.79
N PRO A 116 -18.18 -7.68 -15.39
CA PRO A 116 -18.79 -6.54 -14.73
C PRO A 116 -20.21 -6.89 -14.26
N SER A 117 -20.54 -6.60 -13.00
CA SER A 117 -21.90 -6.80 -12.48
C SER A 117 -22.88 -5.78 -13.07
N THR A 118 -22.48 -4.50 -13.09
CA THR A 118 -23.15 -3.37 -13.76
C THR A 118 -22.13 -2.25 -14.02
N GLY A 119 -22.40 -1.38 -15.00
CA GLY A 119 -21.58 -0.20 -15.30
C GLY A 119 -20.42 -0.47 -16.26
N ASN A 120 -19.64 0.59 -16.53
CA ASN A 120 -18.48 0.53 -17.40
C ASN A 120 -17.29 -0.13 -16.71
N TRP A 121 -16.37 -0.65 -17.53
CA TRP A 121 -15.10 -1.21 -17.10
C TRP A 121 -14.01 -0.78 -18.09
N TYR A 122 -12.76 -0.82 -17.64
CA TYR A 122 -11.59 -0.37 -18.40
C TYR A 122 -10.51 -1.45 -18.39
N THR A 123 -9.77 -1.56 -19.49
CA THR A 123 -8.58 -2.41 -19.60
C THR A 123 -7.36 -1.57 -19.92
N MET A 124 -6.24 -1.92 -19.30
CA MET A 124 -4.98 -1.20 -19.45
C MET A 124 -3.93 -2.00 -20.21
N PHE A 125 -4.14 -2.22 -21.51
CA PHE A 125 -3.19 -2.98 -22.34
C PHE A 125 -1.77 -2.39 -22.36
N ALA A 126 -1.64 -1.06 -22.32
CA ALA A 126 -0.34 -0.38 -22.30
C ALA A 126 0.43 -0.57 -20.98
N PHE A 127 -0.24 -0.97 -19.90
CA PHE A 127 0.33 -1.14 -18.57
C PHE A 127 0.33 -2.60 -18.11
N LYS A 128 0.52 -3.54 -19.04
CA LYS A 128 0.57 -4.99 -18.76
C LYS A 128 1.59 -5.42 -17.69
N ASN A 129 2.63 -4.60 -17.49
CA ASN A 129 3.69 -4.83 -16.51
C ASN A 129 3.38 -4.22 -15.13
N CYS A 130 2.27 -3.47 -14.98
CA CYS A 130 1.81 -2.98 -13.69
C CYS A 130 0.98 -4.05 -12.96
N PHE A 131 0.87 -3.89 -11.64
CA PHE A 131 0.09 -4.69 -10.71
C PHE A 131 0.41 -6.19 -10.76
N GLN A 132 1.70 -6.54 -10.85
CA GLN A 132 2.14 -7.95 -10.97
C GLN A 132 1.77 -8.83 -9.76
N PHE A 133 1.41 -8.23 -8.63
CA PHE A 133 0.89 -8.95 -7.48
C PHE A 133 -0.54 -9.47 -7.68
N VAL A 134 -1.30 -8.93 -8.63
CA VAL A 134 -2.66 -9.36 -8.97
C VAL A 134 -2.60 -10.59 -9.86
N LYS A 135 -3.27 -11.66 -9.44
CA LYS A 135 -3.25 -12.95 -10.13
C LYS A 135 -4.67 -13.46 -10.39
N TRP A 136 -4.81 -14.31 -11.40
CA TRP A 136 -6.09 -14.98 -11.67
C TRP A 136 -6.48 -15.93 -10.53
N GLU A 137 -5.50 -16.55 -9.87
CA GLU A 137 -5.73 -17.49 -8.76
C GLU A 137 -6.41 -16.84 -7.55
N ASP A 138 -6.37 -15.51 -7.45
CA ASP A 138 -7.02 -14.77 -6.37
C ASP A 138 -8.54 -14.98 -6.42
N LYS A 139 -9.12 -15.34 -5.27
CA LYS A 139 -10.55 -15.73 -5.19
C LYS A 139 -11.51 -14.56 -5.34
N GLU A 140 -11.02 -13.35 -5.09
CA GLU A 140 -11.80 -12.11 -5.02
C GLU A 140 -11.06 -11.01 -5.81
N PRO A 141 -11.80 -10.05 -6.39
CA PRO A 141 -11.19 -8.90 -7.04
C PRO A 141 -10.60 -7.97 -5.97
N TYR A 142 -9.57 -7.21 -6.33
CA TYR A 142 -8.96 -6.25 -5.42
C TYR A 142 -9.78 -4.97 -5.36
N LYS A 143 -10.04 -4.49 -4.15
CA LYS A 143 -10.67 -3.19 -3.92
C LYS A 143 -9.58 -2.12 -3.82
N ILE A 144 -9.64 -1.10 -4.67
CA ILE A 144 -8.60 -0.08 -4.80
C ILE A 144 -8.30 0.61 -3.46
N GLN A 145 -9.35 0.92 -2.67
CA GLN A 145 -9.18 1.54 -1.36
C GLN A 145 -8.33 0.67 -0.43
N ASP A 146 -8.60 -0.63 -0.37
CA ASP A 146 -7.92 -1.55 0.54
C ASP A 146 -6.43 -1.68 0.16
N ILE A 147 -6.09 -1.54 -1.14
CA ILE A 147 -4.71 -1.48 -1.60
C ILE A 147 -4.06 -0.16 -1.21
N LEU A 148 -4.71 0.97 -1.46
CA LEU A 148 -4.17 2.29 -1.11
C LEU A 148 -3.94 2.44 0.40
N ASP A 149 -4.79 1.83 1.22
CA ASP A 149 -4.67 1.86 2.68
C ASP A 149 -3.54 0.95 3.20
N ASN A 150 -3.12 -0.05 2.41
CA ASN A 150 -2.12 -1.03 2.80
C ASN A 150 -0.90 -1.07 1.86
N CYS A 151 -0.66 -0.03 1.05
CA CYS A 151 0.47 -0.02 0.12
C CYS A 151 1.70 0.68 0.69
N GLU A 152 2.86 0.19 0.27
CA GLU A 152 4.15 0.86 0.34
C GLU A 152 4.51 1.34 -1.07
N VAL A 153 4.77 2.64 -1.24
CA VAL A 153 5.22 3.18 -2.52
C VAL A 153 6.73 3.10 -2.58
N VAL A 154 7.25 2.26 -3.49
CA VAL A 154 8.68 2.13 -3.75
C VAL A 154 9.06 3.03 -4.93
N GLU A 155 10.19 3.73 -4.81
CA GLU A 155 10.80 4.41 -5.95
C GLU A 155 11.55 3.37 -6.79
N ASP A 156 11.32 3.37 -8.11
CA ASP A 156 12.07 2.51 -9.01
C ASP A 156 13.54 2.93 -8.97
N GLU A 157 14.45 2.01 -8.66
CA GLU A 157 15.91 2.25 -8.55
C GLU A 157 16.60 2.63 -9.89
N ASN A 158 15.83 2.89 -10.96
CA ASN A 158 16.33 3.12 -12.32
C ASN A 158 16.38 4.61 -12.72
N ASN A 159 16.86 5.47 -11.83
CA ASN A 159 17.34 6.82 -12.18
C ASN A 159 18.86 6.93 -11.94
N LYS A 160 19.64 6.16 -12.71
CA LYS A 160 21.06 6.41 -12.96
C LYS A 160 21.30 6.58 -14.45
#